data_AF-A0A9Q5C9L7-F1
#
_entry.id   AF-A0A9Q5C9L7-F1
#
_cell.length_a   1.000
_cell.length_b   1.000
_cell.length_c   1.000
_cell.angle_alpha   90.00
_cell.angle_beta   90.00
_cell.angle_gamma   90.00
#
_symmetry.space_group_name_H-M   'P 1'
#
loop_
_entity.id
_entity.type
_entity.pdbx_description
1 polymer ?
#
loop_
_entity_poly.entity_id
_entity_poly.type
_entity_poly.pdbx_seq_one_letter_code
_entity_poly.pdbx_strand_id
1 'polypeptide(L)'
;MSGDNVDGVDHLNAERASLEVMQAQMQGFLRKRLAMWAIRWGIGMPVAFAVPAIWGLWLWLPMAAGIVALVSLATIMIMWLVLLRKFRSAQASADRLEQVLREEDDPA
;
A
#
# COMPACT_ATOMS: atom_id res chain seq x y z
N MET A 1 -12.22 10.69 -40.67
CA MET A 1 -12.54 10.33 -39.28
C MET A 1 -11.22 9.97 -38.62
N SER A 2 -10.60 10.88 -37.87
CA SER A 2 -9.23 10.66 -37.34
C SER A 2 -8.97 11.37 -36.01
N GLY A 3 -9.98 12.01 -35.41
CA GLY A 3 -9.85 12.70 -34.11
C GLY A 3 -10.16 11.79 -32.92
N ASP A 4 -11.15 10.90 -33.08
CA ASP A 4 -11.67 10.04 -31.99
C ASP A 4 -10.63 9.04 -31.44
N ASN A 5 -9.70 8.59 -32.28
CA ASN A 5 -8.68 7.62 -31.90
C ASN A 5 -7.51 8.27 -31.10
N VAL A 6 -7.23 9.55 -31.34
CA VAL A 6 -6.16 10.27 -30.61
C VAL A 6 -6.61 10.59 -29.18
N ASP A 7 -7.88 10.98 -29.02
CA ASP A 7 -8.47 11.26 -27.70
C ASP A 7 -8.54 10.02 -26.80
N GLY A 8 -8.76 8.84 -27.39
CA GLY A 8 -8.73 7.56 -26.66
C GLY A 8 -7.33 7.20 -26.16
N VAL A 9 -6.29 7.37 -26.98
CA VAL A 9 -4.90 7.06 -26.61
C VAL A 9 -4.36 8.01 -25.53
N ASP A 10 -4.69 9.30 -25.61
CA ASP A 10 -4.28 10.29 -24.60
C ASP A 10 -4.96 10.07 -23.24
N HIS A 11 -6.25 9.71 -23.25
CA HIS A 11 -6.98 9.28 -22.06
C HIS A 11 -6.29 8.08 -21.37
N LEU A 12 -5.85 7.08 -22.15
CA LEU A 12 -5.23 5.87 -21.62
C LEU A 12 -3.83 6.12 -21.07
N ASN A 13 -3.06 6.99 -21.74
CA ASN A 13 -1.74 7.38 -21.28
C ASN A 13 -1.85 8.21 -19.98
N ALA A 14 -2.89 9.04 -19.87
CA ALA A 14 -3.23 9.74 -18.62
C ALA A 14 -3.67 8.79 -17.51
N GLU A 15 -4.47 7.76 -17.80
CA GLU A 15 -4.84 6.73 -16.82
C GLU A 15 -3.62 5.93 -16.34
N ARG A 16 -2.73 5.49 -17.24
CA ARG A 16 -1.48 4.80 -16.87
C ARG A 16 -0.57 5.67 -16.02
N ALA A 17 -0.34 6.91 -16.43
CA ALA A 17 0.44 7.87 -15.66
C ALA A 17 -0.20 8.12 -14.28
N SER A 18 -1.53 8.19 -14.20
CA SER A 18 -2.24 8.36 -12.92
C SER A 18 -2.09 7.14 -12.00
N LEU A 19 -2.08 5.92 -12.55
CA LEU A 19 -1.89 4.68 -11.81
C LEU A 19 -0.44 4.55 -11.29
N GLU A 20 0.55 4.88 -12.12
CA GLU A 20 1.96 4.91 -11.71
C GLU A 20 2.23 5.95 -10.63
N VAL A 21 1.65 7.15 -10.76
CA VAL A 21 1.74 8.20 -9.75
C VAL A 21 1.05 7.80 -8.45
N MET A 22 -0.14 7.18 -8.52
CA MET A 22 -0.81 6.61 -7.34
C MET A 22 0.04 5.53 -6.66
N GLN A 23 0.68 4.66 -7.44
CA GLN A 23 1.54 3.60 -6.92
C GLN A 23 2.80 4.17 -6.23
N ALA A 24 3.45 5.18 -6.83
CA ALA A 24 4.61 5.85 -6.26
C ALA A 24 4.27 6.62 -4.98
N GLN A 25 3.14 7.35 -4.96
CA GLN A 25 2.66 8.02 -3.75
C GLN A 25 2.33 7.03 -2.63
N MET A 26 1.72 5.89 -2.97
CA MET A 26 1.37 4.86 -1.99
C MET A 26 2.59 4.17 -1.38
N GLN A 27 3.59 3.82 -2.19
CA GLN A 27 4.85 3.27 -1.67
C GLN A 27 5.55 4.27 -0.75
N GLY A 28 5.53 5.56 -1.09
CA GLY A 28 6.06 6.63 -0.23
C GLY A 28 5.31 6.76 1.10
N PHE A 29 3.99 6.67 1.08
CA PHE A 29 3.15 6.75 2.27
C PHE A 29 3.33 5.54 3.21
N LEU A 30 3.41 4.33 2.64
CA LEU A 30 3.67 3.10 3.38
C LEU A 30 5.05 3.11 4.02
N ARG A 31 6.10 3.53 3.30
CA ARG A 31 7.45 3.66 3.86
C ARG A 31 7.49 4.68 4.99
N LYS A 32 6.84 5.84 4.84
CA LYS A 32 6.75 6.83 5.93
C LYS A 32 6.01 6.29 7.14
N ARG A 33 4.87 5.59 6.95
CA ARG A 33 4.13 4.98 8.06
C ARG A 33 4.93 3.88 8.75
N LEU A 34 5.61 3.03 7.99
CA LEU A 34 6.45 1.97 8.55
C LEU A 34 7.65 2.55 9.30
N ALA A 35 8.30 3.60 8.76
CA ALA A 35 9.39 4.29 9.44
C ALA A 35 8.93 4.96 10.74
N MET A 36 7.78 5.65 10.72
CA MET A 36 7.21 6.26 11.93
C MET A 36 6.78 5.20 12.95
N TRP A 37 6.23 4.07 12.49
CA TRP A 37 5.93 2.91 13.34
C TRP A 37 7.20 2.33 13.97
N ALA A 38 8.27 2.16 13.18
CA ALA A 38 9.54 1.64 13.66
C ALA A 38 10.19 2.57 14.68
N ILE A 39 10.12 3.90 14.50
CA ILE A 39 10.58 4.89 15.47
C ILE A 39 9.73 4.82 16.76
N ARG A 40 8.40 4.77 16.62
CA ARG A 40 7.45 4.71 17.75
C ARG A 40 7.71 3.49 18.63
N TRP A 41 7.86 2.31 18.02
CA TRP A 41 8.10 1.06 18.74
C TRP A 41 9.56 0.84 19.12
N GLY A 42 10.50 1.38 18.36
CA GLY A 42 11.93 1.36 18.70
C GLY A 42 12.24 2.10 20.00
N ILE A 43 11.48 3.15 20.32
CA ILE A 43 11.58 3.85 21.61
C ILE A 43 10.62 3.26 22.65
N GLY A 44 9.40 2.88 22.23
CA GLY A 44 8.38 2.37 23.14
C GLY A 44 8.69 1.00 23.77
N MET A 45 9.29 0.08 23.01
CA MET A 45 9.63 -1.27 23.49
C MET A 45 10.68 -1.26 24.60
N PRO A 46 11.83 -0.57 24.47
CA PRO A 46 12.81 -0.50 25.54
C PRO A 46 12.21 0.02 26.86
N VAL A 47 11.33 1.02 26.79
CA VAL A 47 10.65 1.57 27.97
C VAL A 47 9.70 0.53 28.58
N ALA A 48 8.91 -0.15 27.75
CA ALA A 48 7.99 -1.21 28.20
C ALA A 48 8.70 -2.41 28.84
N PHE A 49 9.95 -2.68 28.46
CA PHE A 49 10.79 -3.72 29.06
C PHE A 49 11.57 -3.24 30.29
N ALA A 50 12.09 -2.01 30.29
CA ALA A 50 12.90 -1.47 31.38
C ALA A 50 12.10 -1.20 32.65
N VAL A 51 10.86 -0.72 32.53
CA VAL A 51 10.01 -0.40 33.69
C VAL A 51 9.73 -1.63 34.57
N PRO A 52 9.23 -2.77 34.04
CA PRO A 52 9.04 -3.98 34.84
C PRO A 52 10.34 -4.58 35.35
N ALA A 53 11.43 -4.49 34.58
CA ALA A 53 12.72 -5.07 34.95
C ALA A 53 13.36 -4.36 36.16
N ILE A 54 13.20 -3.04 36.26
CA ILE A 54 13.81 -2.24 37.34
C ILE A 54 12.91 -2.21 38.58
N TRP A 55 11.59 -2.09 38.41
CA TRP A 55 10.65 -1.84 39.52
C TRP A 55 9.85 -3.07 39.95
N GLY A 56 9.95 -4.20 39.23
CA GLY A 56 9.22 -5.44 39.55
C GLY A 56 7.70 -5.34 39.42
N LEU A 57 7.18 -4.23 38.88
CA LEU A 57 5.76 -3.94 38.71
C LEU A 57 5.36 -4.14 37.25
N TRP A 58 4.12 -4.58 37.02
CA TRP A 58 3.54 -4.73 35.69
C TRP A 58 4.33 -5.66 34.75
N LEU A 59 4.65 -6.88 35.21
CA LEU A 59 5.30 -7.92 34.40
C LEU A 59 4.56 -8.26 33.09
N TRP A 60 3.25 -7.97 33.02
CA TRP A 60 2.42 -8.18 31.82
C TRP A 60 2.60 -7.10 30.74
N LEU A 61 3.19 -5.95 31.09
CA LEU A 61 3.35 -4.79 30.22
C LEU A 61 4.16 -5.05 28.94
N PRO A 62 5.29 -5.78 28.95
CA PRO A 62 6.00 -6.15 27.72
C PRO A 62 5.19 -7.09 26.84
N MET A 63 4.40 -7.99 27.44
CA MET A 63 3.51 -8.88 26.69
C MET A 63 2.39 -8.09 26.00
N ALA A 64 1.75 -7.17 26.71
CA ALA A 64 0.73 -6.28 26.14
C ALA A 64 1.32 -5.36 25.05
N ALA A 65 2.50 -4.78 25.28
CA ALA A 65 3.21 -3.98 24.28
C ALA A 65 3.51 -4.79 23.01
N GLY A 66 3.94 -6.05 23.15
CA GLY A 66 4.14 -6.98 22.04
C GLY A 66 2.87 -7.27 21.25
N ILE A 67 1.76 -7.54 21.93
CA ILE A 67 0.47 -7.77 21.27
C ILE A 67 0.02 -6.52 20.52
N VAL A 68 0.10 -5.34 21.14
CA VAL A 68 -0.31 -4.08 20.49
C VAL A 68 0.59 -3.76 19.28
N ALA A 69 1.89 -4.04 19.36
CA ALA A 69 2.81 -3.89 18.24
C ALA A 69 2.45 -4.83 17.07
N LEU A 70 2.16 -6.10 17.38
CA LEU A 70 1.73 -7.11 16.40
C LEU A 70 0.41 -6.72 15.73
N VAL A 71 -0.60 -6.33 16.51
CA VAL A 71 -1.88 -5.87 15.97
C VAL A 71 -1.67 -4.66 15.08
N SER A 72 -0.88 -3.67 15.52
CA SER A 72 -0.58 -2.48 14.72
C SER A 72 0.10 -2.82 13.39
N LEU A 73 1.05 -3.75 13.40
CA LEU A 73 1.74 -4.19 12.19
C LEU A 73 0.82 -5.01 11.27
N ALA A 74 -0.02 -5.87 11.84
CA ALA A 74 -1.04 -6.61 11.11
C ALA A 74 -2.03 -5.67 10.42
N THR A 75 -2.46 -4.58 11.06
CA THR A 75 -3.36 -3.58 10.43
C THR A 75 -2.70 -2.91 9.22
N ILE A 76 -1.42 -2.56 9.32
CA ILE A 76 -0.65 -1.99 8.19
C ILE A 76 -0.57 -3.02 7.05
N MET A 77 -0.30 -4.29 7.37
CA MET A 77 -0.19 -5.37 6.39
C MET A 77 -1.53 -5.72 5.74
N ILE A 78 -2.63 -5.75 6.48
CA ILE A 78 -3.99 -5.96 5.95
C ILE A 78 -4.35 -4.81 5.01
N MET A 79 -4.11 -3.56 5.42
CA MET A 79 -4.32 -2.40 4.56
C MET A 79 -3.54 -2.54 3.24
N TRP A 80 -2.28 -3.00 3.32
CA TRP A 80 -1.46 -3.24 2.14
C TRP A 80 -2.03 -4.34 1.23
N LEU A 81 -2.46 -5.47 1.78
CA LEU A 81 -3.06 -6.58 1.03
C LEU A 81 -4.38 -6.18 0.35
N VAL A 82 -5.23 -5.40 1.04
CA VAL A 82 -6.48 -4.88 0.47
C VAL A 82 -6.20 -3.96 -0.71
N LEU A 83 -5.20 -3.09 -0.57
CA LEU A 83 -4.78 -2.17 -1.63
C LEU A 83 -4.22 -2.94 -2.83
N LEU A 84 -3.34 -3.93 -2.61
CA LEU A 84 -2.84 -4.80 -3.67
C LEU A 84 -3.94 -5.53 -4.43
N ARG A 85 -4.96 -6.03 -3.72
CA ARG A 85 -6.12 -6.66 -4.36
C ARG A 85 -6.88 -5.68 -5.24
N LYS A 86 -7.09 -4.44 -4.78
CA LYS A 86 -7.69 -3.37 -5.58
C LYS A 86 -6.85 -3.02 -6.81
N PHE A 87 -5.52 -2.99 -6.68
CA PHE A 87 -4.64 -2.76 -7.83
C PHE A 87 -4.70 -3.88 -8.85
N ARG A 88 -4.76 -5.14 -8.41
CA ARG A 88 -4.92 -6.29 -9.32
C ARG A 88 -6.21 -6.22 -10.11
N SER A 89 -7.31 -5.79 -9.48
CA SER A 89 -8.56 -5.55 -10.22
C SER A 89 -8.46 -4.37 -11.18
N ALA A 90 -7.76 -3.29 -10.81
CA ALA A 90 -7.58 -2.13 -11.68
C ALA A 90 -6.65 -2.44 -12.88
N GLN A 91 -5.58 -3.21 -12.67
CA GLN A 91 -4.71 -3.70 -13.74
C GLN A 91 -5.43 -4.68 -14.65
N ALA A 92 -6.27 -5.58 -14.12
CA ALA A 92 -7.07 -6.48 -14.96
C ALA A 92 -8.07 -5.74 -15.85
N SER A 93 -8.60 -4.60 -15.38
CA SER A 93 -9.43 -3.71 -16.21
C SER A 93 -8.62 -3.01 -17.29
N ALA A 94 -7.39 -2.57 -16.97
CA ALA A 94 -6.48 -1.96 -17.93
C ALA A 94 -6.01 -2.97 -19.00
N ASP A 95 -5.70 -4.22 -18.61
CA ASP A 95 -5.34 -5.31 -19.52
C ASP A 95 -6.51 -5.67 -20.45
N ARG A 96 -7.74 -5.72 -19.93
CA ARG A 96 -8.93 -5.95 -20.76
C ARG A 96 -9.15 -4.81 -21.76
N LEU A 97 -8.91 -3.57 -21.36
CA LEU A 97 -9.01 -2.43 -22.27
C LEU A 97 -7.92 -2.46 -23.35
N GLU A 98 -6.69 -2.83 -23.00
CA GLU A 98 -5.60 -3.00 -23.96
C GLU A 98 -5.87 -4.15 -24.94
N GLN A 99 -6.55 -5.21 -24.48
CA GLN A 99 -6.98 -6.31 -25.34
C GLN A 99 -8.07 -5.89 -26.33
N VAL A 100 -9.03 -5.06 -25.90
CA VAL A 100 -10.07 -4.50 -26.78
C VAL A 100 -9.48 -3.53 -27.80
N LEU A 101 -8.54 -2.66 -27.40
CA LEU A 101 -7.85 -1.77 -28.34
C LEU A 101 -7.04 -2.54 -29.38
N ARG A 102 -6.38 -3.64 -28.96
CA ARG A 102 -5.59 -4.48 -29.86
C ARG A 102 -6.46 -5.29 -30.83
N GLU A 103 -7.71 -5.59 -30.48
CA GLU A 103 -8.69 -6.18 -31.38
C GLU A 103 -9.30 -5.15 -32.36
N GLU A 104 -9.36 -3.86 -32.01
CA GLU A 104 -9.76 -2.81 -32.96
C GLU A 104 -8.62 -2.37 -33.90
N ASP A 105 -7.35 -2.52 -33.50
CA ASP A 105 -6.16 -2.19 -34.32
C ASP A 105 -5.72 -3.31 -35.28
N ASP A 106 -6.49 -4.40 -35.42
CA ASP A 106 -6.25 -5.47 -36.41
C ASP A 106 -7.27 -5.35 -37.57
N PRO A 107 -7.06 -4.43 -38.53
CA PRO A 107 -7.92 -4.32 -39.70
C PRO A 107 -7.61 -5.46 -40.68
N ALA A 108 -8.49 -6.47 -40.70
CA ALA A 108 -8.64 -7.35 -41.85
C ALA A 108 -9.31 -6.63 -43.03
#